data_AF-A0A0R0IFH0-F1
#
_entry.id   AF-A0A0R0IFH0-F1
#
_cell.length_a   1.000
_cell.length_b   1.000
_cell.length_c   1.000
_cell.angle_alpha   90.00
_cell.angle_beta   90.00
_cell.angle_gamma   90.00
#
_symmetry.space_group_name_H-M   'P 1'
#
loop_
_entity.id
_entity.type
_entity.pdbx_description
1 polymer ?
#
loop_
_entity_poly.entity_id
_entity_poly.type
_entity_poly.pdbx_seq_one_letter_code
_entity_poly.pdbx_strand_id
1 'polypeptide(L)'
;MLLSQAKLHNNNNNSISNAINMSMKNKGNNNNNNNHCSPAILYLYPCLDGVFAALAAHLYFKATSLLSPLFFPNTVYNPLSAEDLPLNEIGDLYLLDFVGPDGFVQEISTKVPRVIVLDHHKSALEMLGNEASLGENVVKVIDMERSGATIAFDYFKDKILSPDVAVKHPSVHEEFERVRQLFLYTEDGDLWRWRFPNSKAFGSGLKDLNIEFDARKNPSLFDQLLSLDLDNIISKGKLSLSDKQKLIDEYLRKSYEIALGNAEFGHCLS
;
A
#
# COMPACT_ATOMS: atom_id res chain seq x y z
N MET A 1 7.38 -56.93 -32.88
CA MET A 1 7.73 -55.59 -33.40
C MET A 1 8.17 -54.76 -32.21
N LEU A 2 9.45 -54.87 -31.84
CA LEU A 2 10.54 -53.94 -32.14
C LEU A 2 10.43 -52.63 -31.34
N LEU A 3 11.21 -52.63 -30.27
CA LEU A 3 11.64 -51.51 -29.43
C LEU A 3 12.24 -50.37 -30.27
N SER A 4 12.03 -49.13 -29.84
CA SER A 4 13.12 -48.14 -29.87
C SER A 4 13.09 -47.29 -28.61
N GLN A 5 14.04 -47.57 -27.72
CA GLN A 5 14.53 -46.60 -26.74
C GLN A 5 15.43 -45.61 -27.46
N ALA A 6 15.28 -44.32 -27.17
CA ALA A 6 16.34 -43.33 -27.37
C ALA A 6 16.52 -42.57 -26.06
N LYS A 7 17.72 -42.75 -25.50
CA LYS A 7 18.28 -42.09 -24.33
C LYS A 7 19.05 -40.84 -24.77
N LEU A 8 19.33 -39.97 -23.79
CA LEU A 8 20.30 -38.84 -23.77
C LEU A 8 19.74 -37.52 -24.35
N HIS A 9 19.95 -36.34 -23.76
CA HIS A 9 21.07 -35.85 -22.96
C HIS A 9 20.59 -34.87 -21.87
N ASN A 10 21.25 -34.97 -20.72
CA ASN A 10 21.26 -33.99 -19.63
C ASN A 10 21.95 -32.71 -20.12
N ASN A 11 21.36 -31.53 -19.90
CA ASN A 11 22.09 -30.27 -19.98
C ASN A 11 21.59 -29.28 -18.92
N ASN A 12 22.49 -28.99 -18.00
CA ASN A 12 22.47 -27.86 -17.08
C ASN A 12 22.28 -26.53 -17.85
N ASN A 13 21.54 -25.59 -17.27
CA ASN A 13 22.08 -24.29 -16.82
C ASN A 13 20.98 -23.21 -16.64
N ASN A 14 21.07 -22.55 -15.50
CA ASN A 14 20.85 -21.11 -15.29
C ASN A 14 19.45 -20.52 -15.45
N SER A 15 18.66 -20.56 -14.36
CA SER A 15 17.82 -19.40 -14.00
C SER A 15 18.59 -18.59 -12.96
N ILE A 16 19.20 -17.51 -13.44
CA ILE A 16 20.05 -16.58 -12.70
C ILE A 16 19.19 -15.85 -11.66
N SER A 17 19.47 -16.12 -10.39
CA SER A 17 19.11 -15.25 -9.28
C SER A 17 19.94 -13.96 -9.40
N ASN A 18 19.33 -12.88 -9.87
CA ASN A 18 19.95 -11.56 -9.78
C ASN A 18 19.79 -11.02 -8.35
N ALA A 19 20.63 -11.53 -7.45
CA ALA A 19 20.95 -10.86 -6.21
C ALA A 19 21.80 -9.62 -6.56
N ILE A 20 21.23 -8.43 -6.41
CA ILE A 20 21.96 -7.17 -6.57
C ILE A 20 22.83 -6.98 -5.33
N ASN A 21 24.14 -7.19 -5.49
CA ASN A 21 25.17 -6.77 -4.55
C ASN A 21 25.32 -5.24 -4.63
N MET A 22 24.81 -4.51 -3.63
CA MET A 22 25.18 -3.11 -3.42
C MET A 22 26.38 -3.02 -2.46
N SER A 23 27.54 -2.71 -3.02
CA SER A 23 28.75 -2.33 -2.28
C SER A 23 28.56 -0.92 -1.70
N MET A 24 28.27 -0.81 -0.41
CA MET A 24 28.36 0.47 0.31
C MET A 24 29.82 0.92 0.44
N LYS A 25 30.21 1.96 -0.30
CA LYS A 25 31.46 2.69 -0.05
C LYS A 25 31.21 3.72 1.06
N ASN A 26 31.79 3.47 2.23
CA ASN A 26 31.88 4.43 3.33
C ASN A 26 32.70 5.65 2.89
N LYS A 27 32.04 6.81 2.71
CA LYS A 27 32.69 8.12 2.79
C LYS A 27 32.41 8.67 4.19
N GLY A 28 33.40 8.56 5.05
CA GLY A 28 33.38 9.21 6.35
C GLY A 28 33.37 10.73 6.19
N ASN A 29 32.34 11.35 6.73
CA ASN A 29 32.36 12.78 7.05
C ASN A 29 31.84 12.92 8.48
N ASN A 30 32.77 13.09 9.43
CA ASN A 30 32.49 13.32 10.84
C ASN A 30 31.90 14.72 11.01
N ASN A 31 30.57 14.82 11.10
CA ASN A 31 29.90 15.94 11.73
C ASN A 31 28.99 15.38 12.83
N ASN A 32 29.49 15.43 14.08
CA ASN A 32 28.77 15.06 15.30
C ASN A 32 27.69 16.10 15.64
N ASN A 33 26.64 16.15 14.85
CA ASN A 33 25.32 16.62 15.29
C ASN A 33 24.42 15.39 15.24
N ASN A 34 24.27 14.68 16.37
CA ASN A 34 23.34 13.56 16.50
C ASN A 34 21.89 14.08 16.51
N ASN A 35 21.45 14.67 15.41
CA ASN A 35 20.03 14.79 15.11
C ASN A 35 19.60 13.40 14.65
N HIS A 36 19.03 12.61 15.56
CA HIS A 36 18.44 11.34 15.18
C HIS A 36 17.24 11.63 14.27
N CYS A 37 17.42 11.39 12.97
CA CYS A 37 16.35 11.55 12.00
C CYS A 37 15.33 10.43 12.13
N SER A 38 14.04 10.77 12.09
CA SER A 38 12.94 9.80 12.18
C SER A 38 12.59 9.25 10.79
N PRO A 39 12.10 8.01 10.70
CA PRO A 39 11.43 7.55 9.50
C PRO A 39 10.11 8.31 9.31
N ALA A 40 9.75 8.61 8.06
CA ALA A 40 8.49 9.24 7.72
C ALA A 40 7.72 8.40 6.69
N ILE A 41 6.41 8.32 6.86
CA ILE A 41 5.49 7.55 6.02
C ILE A 41 4.45 8.52 5.45
N LEU A 42 4.55 8.78 4.16
CA LEU A 42 3.51 9.41 3.36
C LEU A 42 2.66 8.31 2.73
N TYR A 43 1.35 8.36 2.91
CA TYR A 43 0.43 7.35 2.37
C TYR A 43 -0.84 7.99 1.80
N LEU A 44 -1.45 7.32 0.82
CA LEU A 44 -2.68 7.80 0.18
C LEU A 44 -3.87 7.79 1.15
N TYR A 45 -4.52 8.93 1.28
CA TYR A 45 -5.67 9.16 2.15
C TYR A 45 -6.82 9.83 1.37
N PRO A 46 -8.10 9.51 1.66
CA PRO A 46 -8.61 8.50 2.59
C PRO A 46 -8.81 7.14 1.88
N CYS A 47 -7.71 6.50 1.44
CA CYS A 47 -7.77 5.21 0.74
C CYS A 47 -7.61 4.04 1.73
N LEU A 48 -8.38 2.95 1.50
CA LEU A 48 -8.19 1.70 2.25
C LEU A 48 -6.84 1.06 1.94
N ASP A 49 -6.40 1.11 0.68
CA ASP A 49 -5.13 0.55 0.28
C ASP A 49 -3.95 1.32 0.93
N GLY A 50 -3.93 2.64 0.76
CA GLY A 50 -2.96 3.51 1.44
C GLY A 50 -2.91 3.37 2.97
N VAL A 51 -4.05 3.30 3.69
CA VAL A 51 -4.01 3.17 5.16
C VAL A 51 -3.52 1.79 5.61
N PHE A 52 -3.83 0.71 4.87
CA PHE A 52 -3.28 -0.61 5.17
C PHE A 52 -1.79 -0.68 4.81
N ALA A 53 -1.32 0.02 3.77
CA ALA A 53 0.10 0.17 3.51
C ALA A 53 0.81 0.86 4.69
N ALA A 54 0.22 1.92 5.25
CA ALA A 54 0.73 2.58 6.45
C ALA A 54 0.71 1.67 7.69
N LEU A 55 -0.29 0.78 7.81
CA LEU A 55 -0.35 -0.22 8.89
C LEU A 55 0.83 -1.22 8.81
N ALA A 56 1.21 -1.66 7.61
CA ALA A 56 2.39 -2.52 7.45
C ALA A 56 3.68 -1.82 7.92
N ALA A 57 3.82 -0.53 7.59
CA ALA A 57 4.93 0.29 8.08
C ALA A 57 4.88 0.42 9.61
N HIS A 58 3.70 0.70 10.18
CA HIS A 58 3.51 0.79 11.63
C HIS A 58 4.00 -0.48 12.36
N LEU A 59 3.60 -1.67 11.88
CA LEU A 59 4.07 -2.94 12.45
C LEU A 59 5.59 -3.07 12.39
N TYR A 60 6.21 -2.78 11.25
CA TYR A 60 7.67 -2.81 11.10
C TYR A 60 8.38 -1.87 12.08
N PHE A 61 7.93 -0.62 12.17
CA PHE A 61 8.57 0.35 13.04
C PHE A 61 8.35 0.07 14.53
N LYS A 62 7.19 -0.50 14.90
CA LYS A 62 6.91 -1.05 16.24
C LYS A 62 7.88 -2.19 16.59
N ALA A 63 8.28 -3.03 15.62
CA ALA A 63 9.21 -4.13 15.85
C ALA A 63 10.68 -3.72 15.98
N THR A 64 11.10 -2.66 15.29
CA THR A 64 12.52 -2.41 14.98
C THR A 64 13.07 -1.12 15.57
N SER A 65 12.28 -0.05 15.61
CA SER A 65 12.85 1.29 15.73
C SER A 65 13.01 1.76 17.17
N LEU A 66 13.97 2.68 17.37
CA LEU A 66 14.13 3.41 18.63
C LEU A 66 13.25 4.68 18.65
N LEU A 67 12.87 5.18 17.47
CA LEU A 67 12.05 6.36 17.28
C LEU A 67 10.73 6.00 16.62
N SER A 68 9.68 6.71 17.04
CA SER A 68 8.36 6.60 16.42
C SER A 68 8.39 7.24 15.03
N PRO A 69 7.90 6.54 13.99
CA PRO A 69 7.76 7.14 12.67
C PRO A 69 6.77 8.30 12.65
N LEU A 70 7.02 9.26 11.76
CA LEU A 70 6.07 10.32 11.41
C LEU A 70 5.11 9.81 10.34
N PHE A 71 3.80 10.05 10.50
CA PHE A 71 2.79 9.65 9.52
C PHE A 71 2.12 10.88 8.91
N PHE A 72 2.07 10.90 7.58
CA PHE A 72 1.54 11.99 6.77
C PHE A 72 0.50 11.44 5.78
N PRO A 73 -0.79 11.59 6.09
CA PRO A 73 -1.85 11.25 5.15
C PRO A 73 -1.86 12.27 4.01
N ASN A 74 -1.74 11.78 2.80
CA ASN A 74 -1.70 12.58 1.59
C ASN A 74 -3.03 12.48 0.83
N THR A 75 -3.65 13.63 0.52
CA THR A 75 -4.90 13.65 -0.27
C THR A 75 -4.60 13.79 -1.76
N VAL A 76 -5.51 13.29 -2.61
CA VAL A 76 -5.43 13.47 -4.07
C VAL A 76 -5.64 14.93 -4.49
N TYR A 77 -6.59 15.63 -3.85
CA TYR A 77 -7.01 16.98 -4.27
C TYR A 77 -6.16 18.11 -3.66
N ASN A 78 -5.39 17.82 -2.62
CA ASN A 78 -4.45 18.74 -2.00
C ASN A 78 -3.23 17.94 -1.51
N PRO A 79 -2.39 17.44 -2.45
CA PRO A 79 -1.23 16.65 -2.11
C PRO A 79 -0.20 17.49 -1.34
N LEU A 80 0.53 16.85 -0.43
CA LEU A 80 1.62 17.46 0.31
C LEU A 80 2.76 17.80 -0.65
N SER A 81 3.29 19.01 -0.49
CA SER A 81 4.52 19.45 -1.12
C SER A 81 5.73 19.13 -0.24
N ALA A 82 6.93 19.30 -0.78
CA ALA A 82 8.16 19.15 -0.01
C ALA A 82 8.26 20.16 1.17
N GLU A 83 7.59 21.31 1.06
CA GLU A 83 7.57 22.37 2.07
C GLU A 83 6.67 22.03 3.26
N ASP A 84 5.70 21.12 3.07
CA ASP A 84 4.81 20.65 4.13
C ASP A 84 5.46 19.58 5.03
N LEU A 85 6.68 19.14 4.70
CA LEU A 85 7.38 18.05 5.34
C LEU A 85 8.62 18.54 6.09
N PRO A 86 8.90 18.02 7.30
CA PRO A 86 10.13 18.33 8.04
C PRO A 86 11.31 17.54 7.48
N LEU A 87 11.66 17.74 6.21
CA LEU A 87 12.62 16.89 5.46
C LEU A 87 14.01 16.84 6.11
N ASN A 88 14.42 17.89 6.82
CA ASN A 88 15.67 17.96 7.58
C ASN A 88 15.70 17.04 8.83
N GLU A 89 14.55 16.54 9.26
CA GLU A 89 14.39 15.62 10.39
C GLU A 89 14.11 14.18 9.94
N ILE A 90 14.06 13.94 8.63
CA ILE A 90 13.66 12.66 8.04
C ILE A 90 14.88 11.89 7.54
N GLY A 91 15.01 10.64 7.98
CA GLY A 91 16.08 9.73 7.54
C GLY A 91 15.65 8.92 6.32
N ASP A 92 14.64 8.08 6.51
CA ASP A 92 13.97 7.35 5.44
C ASP A 92 12.59 7.96 5.19
N LEU A 93 12.30 8.33 3.95
CA LEU A 93 10.98 8.74 3.51
C LEU A 93 10.31 7.63 2.69
N TYR A 94 9.23 7.07 3.21
CA TYR A 94 8.41 6.07 2.54
C TYR A 94 7.21 6.75 1.87
N LEU A 95 7.02 6.54 0.58
CA LEU A 95 5.82 6.90 -0.16
C LEU A 95 5.05 5.61 -0.45
N LEU A 96 3.86 5.48 0.13
CA LEU A 96 3.05 4.27 0.09
C LEU A 96 1.75 4.53 -0.66
N ASP A 97 1.50 3.75 -1.71
CA ASP A 97 0.32 3.91 -2.58
C ASP A 97 0.25 5.32 -3.23
N PHE A 98 1.42 5.95 -3.41
CA PHE A 98 1.53 7.34 -3.82
C PHE A 98 2.95 7.67 -4.33
N VAL A 99 3.06 8.49 -5.38
CA VAL A 99 4.33 9.07 -5.86
C VAL A 99 4.39 10.60 -5.87
N GLY A 100 3.27 11.28 -5.60
CA GLY A 100 3.18 12.73 -5.72
C GLY A 100 3.03 13.24 -7.15
N PRO A 101 2.94 14.57 -7.32
CA PRO A 101 2.93 15.21 -8.64
C PRO A 101 4.30 15.10 -9.33
N ASP A 102 4.33 15.39 -10.63
CA ASP A 102 5.57 15.41 -11.41
C ASP A 102 6.65 16.28 -10.75
N GLY A 103 7.86 15.73 -10.60
CA GLY A 103 8.99 16.42 -9.96
C GLY A 103 9.07 16.24 -8.44
N PHE A 104 8.01 15.75 -7.78
CA PHE A 104 7.98 15.62 -6.32
C PHE A 104 9.08 14.69 -5.79
N VAL A 105 9.19 13.47 -6.34
CA VAL A 105 10.20 12.49 -5.92
C VAL A 105 11.61 13.00 -6.16
N GLN A 106 11.84 13.66 -7.30
CA GLN A 106 13.12 14.29 -7.63
C GLN A 106 13.48 15.35 -6.58
N GLU A 107 12.54 16.22 -6.24
CA GLU A 107 12.76 17.28 -5.25
C GLU A 107 13.10 16.72 -3.87
N ILE A 108 12.24 15.85 -3.31
CA ILE A 108 12.45 15.31 -1.96
C ILE A 108 13.73 14.45 -1.89
N SER A 109 14.10 13.76 -2.96
CA SER A 109 15.33 12.94 -2.99
C SER A 109 16.60 13.75 -2.80
N THR A 110 16.59 15.06 -3.11
CA THR A 110 17.71 15.97 -2.84
C THR A 110 17.79 16.41 -1.37
N LYS A 111 16.72 16.20 -0.61
CA LYS A 111 16.54 16.75 0.75
C LYS A 111 16.58 15.68 1.84
N VAL A 112 16.37 14.40 1.50
CA VAL A 112 16.40 13.28 2.46
C VAL A 112 17.46 12.23 2.10
N PRO A 113 18.04 11.51 3.08
CA PRO A 113 19.02 10.47 2.82
C PRO A 113 18.52 9.33 1.92
N ARG A 114 17.25 8.92 2.06
CA ARG A 114 16.67 7.81 1.29
C ARG A 114 15.18 7.97 1.06
N VAL A 115 14.73 7.73 -0.16
CA VAL A 115 13.31 7.68 -0.54
C VAL A 115 12.97 6.27 -0.96
N ILE A 116 11.86 5.73 -0.46
CA ILE A 116 11.34 4.40 -0.79
C ILE A 116 9.92 4.57 -1.31
N VAL A 117 9.68 4.16 -2.55
CA VAL A 117 8.37 4.18 -3.19
C VAL A 117 7.82 2.77 -3.29
N LEU A 118 6.66 2.52 -2.69
CA LEU A 118 5.90 1.28 -2.78
C LEU A 118 4.55 1.62 -3.40
N ASP A 119 4.35 1.30 -4.68
CA ASP A 119 3.17 1.72 -5.43
C ASP A 119 2.76 0.69 -6.50
N HIS A 120 1.53 0.78 -6.95
CA HIS A 120 0.91 -0.06 -7.98
C HIS A 120 0.20 0.76 -9.06
N HIS A 121 0.16 2.08 -8.96
CA HIS A 121 -0.49 2.93 -9.94
C HIS A 121 0.28 2.99 -11.26
N LYS A 122 -0.47 3.02 -12.38
CA LYS A 122 0.12 3.21 -13.70
C LYS A 122 0.88 4.53 -13.82
N SER A 123 0.38 5.60 -13.18
CA SER A 123 1.05 6.89 -13.11
C SER A 123 2.42 6.79 -12.43
N ALA A 124 2.54 5.99 -11.37
CA ALA A 124 3.82 5.75 -10.70
C ALA A 124 4.83 5.09 -11.65
N LEU A 125 4.39 4.09 -12.43
CA LEU A 125 5.23 3.44 -13.43
C LEU A 125 5.67 4.42 -14.53
N GLU A 126 4.76 5.25 -15.03
CA GLU A 126 5.05 6.24 -16.08
C GLU A 126 6.02 7.32 -15.57
N MET A 127 5.85 7.80 -14.34
CA MET A 127 6.68 8.84 -13.72
C MET A 127 8.07 8.34 -13.32
N LEU A 128 8.16 7.12 -12.77
CA LEU A 128 9.40 6.57 -12.21
C LEU A 128 10.10 5.56 -13.12
N GLY A 129 9.52 5.27 -14.29
CA GLY A 129 10.06 4.34 -15.27
C GLY A 129 11.36 4.82 -15.94
N ASN A 130 11.62 6.13 -15.95
CA ASN A 130 12.85 6.69 -16.52
C ASN A 130 13.94 6.88 -15.43
N GLU A 131 14.83 5.90 -15.30
CA GLU A 131 15.87 5.87 -14.25
C GLU A 131 16.90 6.97 -14.37
N ALA A 132 17.10 7.55 -15.55
CA ALA A 132 18.12 8.58 -15.77
C ALA A 132 17.88 9.89 -15.01
N SER A 133 16.67 10.11 -14.47
CA SER A 133 16.28 11.35 -13.77
C SER A 133 16.16 11.22 -12.26
N LEU A 134 16.34 10.01 -11.69
CA LEU A 134 16.19 9.76 -10.25
C LEU A 134 17.57 9.59 -9.58
N GLY A 135 17.69 10.11 -8.35
CA GLY A 135 18.90 9.93 -7.54
C GLY A 135 19.13 8.48 -7.13
N GLU A 136 20.39 8.09 -6.90
CA GLU A 136 20.76 6.74 -6.44
C GLU A 136 20.16 6.36 -5.08
N ASN A 137 19.63 7.35 -4.34
CA ASN A 137 18.98 7.17 -3.05
C ASN A 137 17.46 6.89 -3.12
N VAL A 138 16.92 6.71 -4.34
CA VAL A 138 15.51 6.34 -4.56
C VAL A 138 15.39 4.84 -4.82
N VAL A 139 14.69 4.15 -3.93
CA VAL A 139 14.30 2.74 -4.09
C VAL A 139 12.84 2.70 -4.53
N LYS A 140 12.53 1.96 -5.59
CA LYS A 140 11.16 1.81 -6.11
C LYS A 140 10.77 0.34 -6.17
N VAL A 141 9.59 0.03 -5.65
CA VAL A 141 8.91 -1.26 -5.80
C VAL A 141 7.56 -0.95 -6.42
N ILE A 142 7.47 -1.15 -7.73
CA ILE A 142 6.25 -0.93 -8.51
C ILE A 142 5.74 -2.28 -8.97
N ASP A 143 4.53 -2.64 -8.57
CA ASP A 143 3.92 -3.94 -8.92
C ASP A 143 2.45 -3.77 -9.26
N MET A 144 2.13 -3.87 -10.56
CA MET A 144 0.77 -3.69 -11.09
C MET A 144 -0.17 -4.86 -10.75
N GLU A 145 0.34 -5.98 -10.22
CA GLU A 145 -0.44 -7.18 -9.92
C GLU A 145 -0.83 -7.30 -8.44
N ARG A 146 -0.39 -6.35 -7.61
CA ARG A 146 -0.67 -6.25 -6.18
C ARG A 146 -1.19 -4.85 -5.87
N SER A 147 -1.83 -4.69 -4.71
CA SER A 147 -2.20 -3.37 -4.23
C SER A 147 -1.04 -2.77 -3.41
N GLY A 148 -1.02 -1.45 -3.23
CA GLY A 148 -0.04 -0.77 -2.38
C GLY A 148 0.03 -1.33 -0.95
N ALA A 149 -1.10 -1.77 -0.40
CA ALA A 149 -1.16 -2.44 0.90
C ALA A 149 -0.36 -3.75 0.93
N THR A 150 -0.53 -4.65 -0.03
CA THR A 150 0.16 -5.95 -0.04
C THR A 150 1.61 -5.82 -0.47
N ILE A 151 1.94 -4.86 -1.34
CA ILE A 151 3.34 -4.49 -1.63
C ILE A 151 4.04 -4.05 -0.35
N ALA A 152 3.43 -3.13 0.40
CA ALA A 152 3.98 -2.66 1.67
C ALA A 152 4.07 -3.79 2.71
N PHE A 153 3.04 -4.64 2.81
CA PHE A 153 3.02 -5.79 3.70
C PHE A 153 4.23 -6.69 3.49
N ASP A 154 4.45 -7.15 2.25
CA ASP A 154 5.56 -8.06 1.94
C ASP A 154 6.91 -7.35 2.12
N TYR A 155 7.04 -6.12 1.62
CA TYR A 155 8.27 -5.33 1.75
C TYR A 155 8.71 -5.17 3.21
N PHE A 156 7.79 -4.76 4.08
CA PHE A 156 8.10 -4.55 5.49
C PHE A 156 8.31 -5.86 6.23
N LYS A 157 7.54 -6.91 5.93
CA LYS A 157 7.73 -8.24 6.52
C LYS A 157 9.12 -8.80 6.18
N ASP A 158 9.53 -8.70 4.91
CA ASP A 158 10.85 -9.16 4.46
C ASP A 158 11.98 -8.37 5.13
N LYS A 159 11.80 -7.05 5.34
CA LYS A 159 12.75 -6.24 6.11
C LYS A 159 12.92 -6.72 7.55
N ILE A 160 11.85 -7.15 8.24
CA ILE A 160 11.98 -7.70 9.61
C ILE A 160 12.77 -9.00 9.62
N LEU A 161 12.64 -9.82 8.58
CA LEU A 161 13.35 -11.08 8.44
C LEU A 161 14.82 -10.93 8.03
N SER A 162 15.24 -9.71 7.65
CA SER A 162 16.63 -9.43 7.28
C SER A 162 17.58 -9.59 8.47
N PRO A 163 18.72 -10.29 8.31
CA PRO A 163 19.69 -10.49 9.39
C PRO A 163 20.32 -9.17 9.89
N ASP A 164 20.26 -8.11 9.09
CA ASP A 164 20.80 -6.78 9.43
C ASP A 164 19.85 -5.95 10.31
N VAL A 165 18.63 -6.43 10.55
CA VAL A 165 17.59 -5.71 11.31
C VAL A 165 17.48 -6.27 12.73
N ALA A 166 17.76 -5.43 13.72
CA ALA A 166 17.58 -5.77 15.12
C ALA A 166 16.10 -5.70 15.52
N VAL A 167 15.43 -6.86 15.56
CA VAL A 167 14.04 -6.99 16.03
C VAL A 167 13.99 -7.00 17.55
N LYS A 168 13.26 -6.06 18.14
CA LYS A 168 13.09 -5.94 19.61
C LYS A 168 11.83 -6.60 20.12
N HIS A 169 10.81 -6.68 19.28
CA HIS A 169 9.51 -7.25 19.60
C HIS A 169 9.14 -8.37 18.61
N PRO A 170 9.60 -9.61 18.84
CA PRO A 170 9.37 -10.73 17.93
C PRO A 170 7.89 -11.09 17.71
N SER A 171 7.01 -10.74 18.67
CA SER A 171 5.56 -10.95 18.56
C SER A 171 4.94 -10.25 17.36
N VAL A 172 5.61 -9.24 16.78
CA VAL A 172 5.14 -8.56 15.56
C VAL A 172 5.03 -9.53 14.38
N HIS A 173 5.83 -10.61 14.31
CA HIS A 173 5.67 -11.62 13.27
C HIS A 173 4.28 -12.28 13.31
N GLU A 174 3.79 -12.59 14.52
CA GLU A 174 2.45 -13.13 14.72
C GLU A 174 1.38 -12.08 14.36
N GLU A 175 1.62 -10.80 14.65
CA GLU A 175 0.72 -9.71 14.24
C GLU A 175 0.61 -9.60 12.71
N PHE A 176 1.72 -9.66 11.96
CA PHE A 176 1.70 -9.68 10.50
C PHE A 176 0.87 -10.85 9.97
N GLU A 177 1.06 -12.07 10.47
CA GLU A 177 0.28 -13.22 10.01
C GLU A 177 -1.20 -13.13 10.40
N ARG A 178 -1.50 -12.62 11.60
CA ARG A 178 -2.88 -12.42 12.04
C ARG A 178 -3.65 -11.46 11.13
N VAL A 179 -3.02 -10.38 10.68
CA VAL A 179 -3.69 -9.37 9.84
C VAL A 179 -3.59 -9.65 8.34
N ARG A 180 -2.81 -10.65 7.90
CA ARG A 180 -2.61 -11.00 6.49
C ARG A 180 -3.93 -11.08 5.70
N GLN A 181 -4.95 -11.70 6.26
CA GLN A 181 -6.24 -11.82 5.56
C GLN A 181 -6.91 -10.47 5.31
N LEU A 182 -6.78 -9.50 6.23
CA LEU A 182 -7.32 -8.15 6.01
C LEU A 182 -6.63 -7.48 4.80
N PHE A 183 -5.31 -7.63 4.67
CA PHE A 183 -4.56 -7.12 3.51
C PHE A 183 -4.99 -7.78 2.19
N LEU A 184 -5.20 -9.09 2.19
CA LEU A 184 -5.64 -9.83 0.99
C LEU A 184 -7.06 -9.42 0.55
N TYR A 185 -7.97 -9.20 1.49
CA TYR A 185 -9.31 -8.70 1.17
C TYR A 185 -9.29 -7.24 0.70
N THR A 186 -8.39 -6.41 1.24
CA THR A 186 -8.14 -5.05 0.75
C THR A 186 -7.65 -5.08 -0.71
N GLU A 187 -6.64 -5.88 -1.04
CA GLU A 187 -6.16 -6.03 -2.42
C GLU A 187 -7.25 -6.53 -3.37
N ASP A 188 -8.05 -7.51 -2.93
CA ASP A 188 -9.10 -8.10 -3.78
C ASP A 188 -10.19 -7.08 -4.17
N GLY A 189 -10.47 -6.13 -3.27
CA GLY A 189 -11.38 -5.01 -3.54
C GLY A 189 -10.72 -3.90 -4.36
N ASP A 190 -9.49 -3.54 -4.02
CA ASP A 190 -8.72 -2.50 -4.69
C ASP A 190 -8.49 -2.82 -6.18
N LEU A 191 -8.13 -4.06 -6.49
CA LEU A 191 -7.91 -4.55 -7.86
C LEU A 191 -9.20 -5.03 -8.56
N TRP A 192 -10.38 -4.84 -7.95
CA TRP A 192 -11.68 -5.27 -8.49
C TRP A 192 -11.75 -6.76 -8.88
N ARG A 193 -11.01 -7.61 -8.16
CA ARG A 193 -10.86 -9.04 -8.47
C ARG A 193 -12.02 -9.87 -7.93
N TRP A 194 -12.52 -9.54 -6.75
CA TRP A 194 -13.66 -10.20 -6.09
C TRP A 194 -13.51 -11.73 -5.96
N ARG A 195 -12.29 -12.22 -5.75
CA ARG A 195 -11.94 -13.64 -5.66
C ARG A 195 -12.32 -14.24 -4.30
N PHE A 196 -12.29 -13.46 -3.23
CA PHE A 196 -12.62 -13.99 -1.90
C PHE A 196 -14.13 -13.96 -1.61
N PRO A 197 -14.64 -14.91 -0.80
CA PRO A 197 -16.03 -14.92 -0.39
C PRO A 197 -16.41 -13.62 0.33
N ASN A 198 -17.41 -12.93 -0.20
CA ASN A 198 -17.95 -11.71 0.41
C ASN A 198 -16.97 -10.52 0.47
N SER A 199 -15.99 -10.41 -0.45
CA SER A 199 -15.08 -9.25 -0.51
C SER A 199 -15.80 -7.90 -0.58
N LYS A 200 -16.91 -7.81 -1.32
CA LYS A 200 -17.75 -6.60 -1.34
C LYS A 200 -18.33 -6.28 0.03
N ALA A 201 -18.71 -7.31 0.80
CA ALA A 201 -19.19 -7.12 2.15
C ALA A 201 -18.06 -6.68 3.07
N PHE A 202 -16.85 -7.24 2.95
CA PHE A 202 -15.68 -6.74 3.68
C PHE A 202 -15.46 -5.23 3.45
N GLY A 203 -15.39 -4.81 2.18
CA GLY A 203 -15.20 -3.40 1.83
C GLY A 203 -16.32 -2.50 2.32
N SER A 204 -17.60 -2.93 2.20
CA SER A 204 -18.72 -2.20 2.77
C SER A 204 -18.63 -2.11 4.30
N GLY A 205 -18.35 -3.22 4.97
CA GLY A 205 -18.30 -3.31 6.43
C GLY A 205 -17.23 -2.40 7.01
N LEU A 206 -16.04 -2.35 6.40
CA LEU A 206 -14.97 -1.41 6.75
C LEU A 206 -15.42 0.04 6.60
N LYS A 207 -16.05 0.37 5.47
CA LYS A 207 -16.59 1.72 5.24
C LYS A 207 -17.61 2.11 6.30
N ASP A 208 -18.46 1.16 6.72
CA ASP A 208 -19.51 1.39 7.72
C ASP A 208 -18.95 1.51 9.16
N LEU A 209 -17.65 1.28 9.39
CA LEU A 209 -17.00 1.59 10.68
C LEU A 209 -16.67 3.08 10.81
N ASN A 210 -16.62 3.84 9.71
CA ASN A 210 -16.27 5.27 9.69
C ASN A 210 -14.98 5.58 10.48
N ILE A 211 -13.97 4.72 10.34
CA ILE A 211 -12.65 4.95 10.94
C ILE A 211 -12.00 6.15 10.24
N GLU A 212 -11.51 7.11 11.01
CA GLU A 212 -10.71 8.23 10.51
C GLU A 212 -9.29 7.73 10.18
N PHE A 213 -8.92 7.76 8.90
CA PHE A 213 -7.64 7.27 8.39
C PHE A 213 -6.51 8.29 8.44
N ASP A 214 -6.77 9.55 8.82
CA ASP A 214 -5.70 10.51 9.10
C ASP A 214 -5.06 10.19 10.46
N ALA A 215 -3.90 9.53 10.44
CA ALA A 215 -3.14 9.17 11.65
C ALA A 215 -2.79 10.37 12.57
N ARG A 216 -2.80 11.60 12.05
CA ARG A 216 -2.57 12.81 12.85
C ARG A 216 -3.83 13.26 13.60
N LYS A 217 -5.01 12.91 13.06
CA LYS A 217 -6.31 13.17 13.69
C LYS A 217 -6.79 12.01 14.55
N ASN A 218 -6.36 10.79 14.24
CA ASN A 218 -6.72 9.57 14.95
C ASN A 218 -5.46 8.86 15.50
N PRO A 219 -5.02 9.21 16.73
CA PRO A 219 -3.86 8.57 17.36
C PRO A 219 -4.02 7.07 17.60
N SER A 220 -5.25 6.57 17.67
CA SER A 220 -5.58 5.15 17.85
C SER A 220 -5.78 4.39 16.53
N LEU A 221 -5.53 5.01 15.38
CA LEU A 221 -5.81 4.45 14.06
C LEU A 221 -5.26 3.03 13.91
N PHE A 222 -3.97 2.83 14.17
CA PHE A 222 -3.36 1.53 13.96
C PHE A 222 -3.86 0.49 14.97
N ASP A 223 -4.13 0.87 16.22
CA ASP A 223 -4.73 -0.04 17.20
C ASP A 223 -6.15 -0.46 16.78
N GLN A 224 -6.95 0.47 16.23
CA GLN A 224 -8.28 0.18 15.70
C GLN A 224 -8.18 -0.79 14.52
N LEU A 225 -7.28 -0.55 13.56
CA LEU A 225 -7.07 -1.45 12.42
C LEU A 225 -6.56 -2.82 12.86
N LEU A 226 -5.69 -2.89 13.87
CA LEU A 226 -5.22 -4.16 14.44
C LEU A 226 -6.32 -4.90 15.20
N SER A 227 -7.28 -4.20 15.79
CA SER A 227 -8.42 -4.81 16.50
C SER A 227 -9.49 -5.41 15.58
N LEU A 228 -9.38 -5.17 14.27
CA LEU A 228 -10.34 -5.65 13.30
C LEU A 228 -10.39 -7.18 13.25
N ASP A 229 -11.61 -7.69 13.18
CA ASP A 229 -11.91 -9.10 12.96
C ASP A 229 -12.62 -9.27 11.62
N LEU A 230 -12.08 -10.16 10.78
CA LEU A 230 -12.52 -10.33 9.41
C LEU A 230 -14.00 -10.75 9.32
N ASP A 231 -14.41 -11.72 10.13
CA ASP A 231 -15.76 -12.27 10.09
C ASP A 231 -16.79 -11.25 10.56
N ASN A 232 -16.46 -10.49 11.61
CA ASN A 232 -17.30 -9.40 12.10
C ASN A 232 -17.48 -8.29 11.06
N ILE A 233 -16.41 -7.89 10.36
CA ILE A 233 -16.48 -6.89 9.28
C ILE A 233 -17.39 -7.40 8.17
N ILE A 234 -17.17 -8.63 7.70
CA ILE A 234 -17.97 -9.24 6.62
C ILE A 234 -19.44 -9.34 7.03
N SER A 235 -19.72 -9.78 8.26
CA SER A 235 -21.07 -9.89 8.79
C SER A 235 -21.79 -8.55 8.79
N LYS A 236 -21.15 -7.50 9.32
CA LYS A 236 -21.67 -6.12 9.29
C LYS A 236 -21.91 -5.63 7.85
N GLY A 237 -20.95 -5.87 6.98
CA GLY A 237 -21.02 -5.49 5.58
C GLY A 237 -22.14 -6.17 4.81
N LYS A 238 -22.46 -7.44 5.11
CA LYS A 238 -23.59 -8.15 4.50
C LYS A 238 -24.93 -7.49 4.85
N LEU A 239 -25.11 -7.12 6.12
CA LEU A 239 -26.32 -6.43 6.58
C LEU A 239 -26.45 -5.07 5.85
N SER A 240 -25.37 -4.31 5.84
CA SER A 240 -25.31 -3.00 5.17
C SER A 240 -25.57 -3.08 3.68
N LEU A 241 -24.97 -4.04 2.97
CA LEU A 241 -25.22 -4.24 1.54
C LEU A 241 -26.67 -4.64 1.26
N SER A 242 -27.26 -5.50 2.10
CA SER A 242 -28.68 -5.85 2.00
C SER A 242 -29.57 -4.61 2.12
N ASP A 243 -29.30 -3.73 3.09
CA ASP A 243 -30.10 -2.52 3.28
C ASP A 243 -29.88 -1.49 2.17
N LYS A 244 -28.63 -1.32 1.71
CA LYS A 244 -28.30 -0.50 0.52
C LYS A 244 -29.04 -1.02 -0.72
N GLN A 245 -29.11 -2.35 -0.91
CA GLN A 245 -29.82 -2.94 -2.04
C GLN A 245 -31.32 -2.68 -1.98
N LYS A 246 -31.96 -2.79 -0.80
CA LYS A 246 -33.39 -2.45 -0.64
C LYS A 246 -33.69 -1.01 -1.04
N LEU A 247 -32.81 -0.07 -0.64
CA LEU A 247 -32.94 1.35 -1.02
C LEU A 247 -32.81 1.52 -2.53
N ILE A 248 -31.79 0.92 -3.14
CA ILE A 248 -31.60 0.94 -4.60
C ILE A 248 -32.85 0.40 -5.30
N ASP A 249 -33.39 -0.74 -4.87
CA ASP A 249 -34.58 -1.35 -5.46
C ASP A 249 -35.83 -0.46 -5.31
N GLU A 250 -35.93 0.30 -4.23
CA GLU A 250 -37.01 1.26 -4.02
C GLU A 250 -36.90 2.45 -4.99
N TYR A 251 -35.70 3.02 -5.16
CA TYR A 251 -35.47 4.11 -6.10
C TYR A 251 -35.64 3.67 -7.56
N LEU A 252 -35.16 2.47 -7.92
CA LEU A 252 -35.37 1.90 -9.25
C LEU A 252 -36.85 1.69 -9.56
N ARG A 253 -37.67 1.30 -8.56
CA ARG A 253 -39.13 1.19 -8.72
C ARG A 253 -39.82 2.53 -8.97
N LYS A 254 -39.23 3.65 -8.53
CA LYS A 254 -39.75 5.01 -8.77
C LYS A 254 -39.16 5.66 -10.02
N SER A 255 -38.27 4.95 -10.73
CA SER A 255 -37.72 5.46 -11.99
C SER A 255 -38.82 5.62 -13.04
N TYR A 256 -38.66 6.61 -13.91
CA TYR A 256 -39.63 6.93 -14.95
C TYR A 256 -38.92 7.11 -16.30
N GLU A 257 -39.66 6.87 -17.38
CA GLU A 257 -39.17 7.05 -18.73
C GLU A 257 -39.23 8.52 -19.15
N ILE A 258 -38.16 8.98 -19.80
CA ILE A 258 -38.09 10.26 -20.50
C ILE A 258 -37.93 10.00 -21.99
N ALA A 259 -38.73 10.69 -22.81
CA ALA A 259 -38.59 10.65 -24.26
C ALA A 259 -37.41 11.54 -24.69
N LEU A 260 -36.47 10.97 -25.44
CA LEU A 260 -35.28 11.68 -25.94
C LEU A 260 -35.46 12.20 -27.38
N GLY A 261 -36.54 11.78 -28.06
CA GLY A 261 -36.83 12.09 -29.47
C GLY A 261 -36.54 10.89 -30.39
N ASN A 262 -37.02 10.91 -31.64
CA ASN A 262 -36.81 9.83 -32.64
C ASN A 262 -37.17 8.40 -32.17
N ALA A 263 -38.20 8.27 -31.33
CA ALA A 263 -38.60 7.01 -30.69
C ALA A 263 -37.54 6.40 -29.74
N GLU A 264 -36.55 7.19 -29.31
CA GLU A 264 -35.61 6.83 -28.25
C GLU A 264 -36.14 7.28 -26.89
N PHE A 265 -35.93 6.44 -25.88
CA PHE A 265 -36.31 6.67 -24.50
C PHE A 265 -35.12 6.41 -23.58
N GLY A 266 -35.02 7.19 -22.51
CA GLY A 266 -34.10 6.97 -21.40
C GLY A 266 -34.88 6.76 -20.10
N HIS A 267 -34.26 6.15 -19.09
CA HIS A 267 -34.83 6.06 -17.75
C HIS A 267 -34.14 7.05 -16.81
N CYS A 268 -34.93 7.81 -16.06
CA CYS A 268 -34.45 8.70 -15.01
C CYS A 268 -34.84 8.17 -13.64
N LEU A 269 -33.95 8.32 -12.66
CA LEU A 269 -34.28 8.17 -11.26
C LEU A 269 -35.07 9.42 -10.81
N SER A 270 -36.13 9.20 -10.02
CA SER A 270 -36.92 10.27 -9.40
C SER A 270 -36.18 10.98 -8.28
#